data_AF-A0A160T3H4-F1
#
_entry.id   AF-A0A160T3H4-F1
#
_cell.length_a   1.000
_cell.length_b   1.000
_cell.length_c   1.000
_cell.angle_alpha   90.00
_cell.angle_beta   90.00
_cell.angle_gamma   90.00
#
_symmetry.space_group_name_H-M   'P 1'
#
loop_
_entity.id
_entity.type
_entity.pdbx_description
1 polymer ?
#
loop_
_entity_poly.entity_id
_entity_poly.type
_entity_poly.pdbx_seq_one_letter_code
_entity_poly.pdbx_strand_id
1 'polypeptide(L)'
;MTLVEIIARLITADGRATHQLPRGLWLVYYPPAGDDDPHRLIAGRYLTVPSAIELRIVRDALLDAHPSRVPADIATEWDEVTNNDWNGRALTWYMLPTTDALSGDPDRARRVRLALDEHQQRELQRQRRQNQRRRPAANPGPKPLL
;
A
#
# COMPACT_ATOMS: atom_id res chain seq x y z
N MET A 1 5.60 -11.05 -10.18
CA MET A 1 5.07 -10.71 -8.85
C MET A 1 4.81 -9.22 -8.82
N THR A 2 3.59 -8.81 -8.48
CA THR A 2 3.21 -7.39 -8.40
C THR A 2 3.72 -6.77 -7.09
N LEU A 3 3.76 -5.43 -7.00
CA LEU A 3 4.15 -4.77 -5.74
C LEU A 3 3.19 -5.09 -4.59
N VAL A 4 1.90 -5.22 -4.88
CA VAL A 4 0.88 -5.63 -3.90
C VAL A 4 1.19 -7.04 -3.36
N GLU A 5 1.50 -7.99 -4.24
CA GLU A 5 1.89 -9.36 -3.83
C GLU A 5 3.18 -9.38 -3.00
N ILE A 6 4.16 -8.53 -3.36
CA ILE A 6 5.40 -8.37 -2.59
C ILE A 6 5.07 -7.89 -1.18
N ILE A 7 4.30 -6.81 -1.05
CA ILE A 7 3.99 -6.23 0.25
C ILE A 7 3.10 -7.18 1.07
N ALA A 8 2.12 -7.84 0.46
CA ALA A 8 1.28 -8.84 1.12
C ALA A 8 2.14 -9.94 1.74
N ARG A 9 3.13 -10.47 1.00
CA ARG A 9 4.07 -11.48 1.53
C ARG A 9 4.96 -10.94 2.64
N LEU A 10 5.40 -9.69 2.56
CA LEU A 10 6.21 -9.06 3.60
C LEU A 10 5.43 -8.97 4.91
N ILE A 11 4.20 -8.46 4.88
CA ILE A 11 3.41 -8.18 6.09
C ILE A 11 2.85 -9.44 6.76
N THR A 12 2.75 -10.55 6.03
CA THR A 12 2.32 -11.86 6.56
C THR A 12 3.49 -12.73 7.03
N ALA A 13 4.73 -12.24 6.98
CA ALA A 13 5.87 -12.99 7.47
C ALA A 13 5.86 -13.07 9.01
N ASP A 14 6.29 -14.21 9.55
CA ASP A 14 6.35 -14.46 11.01
C ASP A 14 7.35 -13.56 11.75
N GLY A 15 8.14 -12.76 11.02
CA GLY A 15 9.19 -11.92 11.57
C GLY A 15 9.55 -10.77 10.63
N ARG A 16 10.69 -10.14 10.91
CA ARG A 16 11.25 -9.13 10.01
C ARG A 16 11.44 -9.73 8.62
N ALA A 17 10.89 -9.06 7.61
CA ALA A 17 10.99 -9.49 6.22
C ALA A 17 11.57 -8.39 5.35
N THR A 18 12.28 -8.77 4.30
CA THR A 18 12.95 -7.82 3.41
C THR A 18 12.81 -8.25 1.96
N HIS A 19 12.62 -7.28 1.07
CA HIS A 19 12.56 -7.50 -0.37
C HIS A 19 13.27 -6.38 -1.13
N GLN A 20 14.09 -6.74 -2.11
CA GLN A 20 14.73 -5.78 -3.00
C GLN A 20 13.91 -5.64 -4.28
N LEU A 21 13.46 -4.42 -4.56
CA LEU A 21 12.81 -4.01 -5.80
C LEU A 21 13.83 -3.57 -6.86
N PRO A 22 13.42 -3.47 -8.13
CA PRO A 22 14.24 -2.90 -9.19
C PRO A 22 14.80 -1.51 -8.83
N ARG A 23 15.91 -1.14 -9.48
CA ARG A 23 16.63 0.13 -9.22
C ARG A 23 17.11 0.26 -7.76
N GLY A 24 17.34 -0.88 -7.09
CA GLY A 24 17.96 -0.95 -5.78
C GLY A 24 17.12 -0.48 -4.60
N LEU A 25 15.80 -0.26 -4.75
CA LEU A 25 14.91 0.09 -3.63
C LEU A 25 14.69 -1.14 -2.74
N TRP A 26 14.92 -1.01 -1.45
CA TRP A 26 14.67 -2.06 -0.46
C TRP A 26 13.38 -1.75 0.29
N LEU A 27 12.55 -2.77 0.46
CA LEU A 27 11.42 -2.78 1.37
C LEU A 27 11.79 -3.65 2.57
N VAL A 28 11.69 -3.09 3.78
CA VAL A 28 11.95 -3.80 5.03
C VAL A 28 10.73 -3.68 5.91
N TYR A 29 10.07 -4.79 6.16
CA TYR A 29 8.94 -4.88 7.07
C TYR A 29 9.41 -5.30 8.47
N TYR A 30 8.91 -4.58 9.47
CA TYR A 30 9.03 -4.91 10.88
C TYR A 30 7.63 -5.19 11.43
N PRO A 31 7.34 -6.44 11.86
CA PRO A 31 6.10 -6.73 12.55
C PRO A 31 6.07 -6.00 13.91
N PRO A 32 4.87 -5.81 14.48
CA PRO A 32 4.73 -5.23 15.81
C PRO A 32 5.37 -6.13 16.86
N ALA A 33 5.95 -5.55 17.90
CA ALA A 33 6.59 -6.30 18.99
C ALA A 33 5.61 -6.74 20.09
N GLY A 34 4.38 -6.19 20.07
CA GLY A 34 3.25 -6.57 20.90
C GLY A 34 1.92 -6.21 20.24
N ASP A 35 0.80 -6.53 20.89
CA ASP A 35 -0.54 -6.34 20.33
C ASP A 35 -0.90 -4.86 20.09
N ASP A 36 -0.29 -3.95 20.86
CA ASP A 36 -0.51 -2.50 20.77
C ASP A 36 0.59 -1.75 19.99
N ASP A 37 1.57 -2.46 19.42
CA ASP A 37 2.62 -1.83 18.64
C ASP A 37 2.21 -1.65 17.17
N PRO A 38 2.66 -0.58 16.50
CA PRO A 38 2.40 -0.39 15.09
C PRO A 38 3.28 -1.30 14.23
N HIS A 39 2.73 -1.73 13.10
CA HIS A 39 3.50 -2.25 11.99
C HIS A 39 4.39 -1.16 11.40
N ARG A 40 5.55 -1.52 10.86
CA ARG A 40 6.45 -0.58 10.18
C ARG A 40 6.95 -1.14 8.86
N LEU A 41 6.87 -0.35 7.80
CA LEU A 41 7.47 -0.63 6.50
C LEU A 41 8.47 0.48 6.21
N ILE A 42 9.71 0.09 5.91
CA ILE A 42 10.75 1.02 5.50
C ILE A 42 11.05 0.82 4.02
N ALA A 43 10.97 1.90 3.26
CA ALA A 43 11.46 1.96 1.89
C ALA A 43 12.80 2.70 1.90
N GLY A 44 13.88 2.07 1.43
CA GLY A 44 15.22 2.67 1.51
C GLY A 44 16.18 2.26 0.41
N ARG A 45 17.26 3.02 0.25
CA ARG A 45 18.33 2.81 -0.72
C ARG A 45 19.68 3.21 -0.14
N TYR A 46 20.75 2.64 -0.71
CA TYR A 46 22.09 3.16 -0.49
C TYR A 46 22.35 4.39 -1.36
N LEU A 47 23.08 5.36 -0.82
CA LEU A 47 23.60 6.57 -1.45
C LEU A 47 22.57 7.57 -2.00
N THR A 48 21.27 7.23 -1.98
CA THR A 48 20.20 8.06 -2.54
C THR A 48 18.91 7.92 -1.74
N VAL A 49 18.13 9.00 -1.65
CA VAL A 49 16.82 8.99 -0.99
C VAL A 49 15.75 8.46 -1.97
N PRO A 50 14.84 7.57 -1.55
CA PRO A 50 13.68 7.19 -2.35
C PRO A 50 12.83 8.41 -2.73
N SER A 51 12.35 8.47 -3.97
CA SER A 51 11.55 9.60 -4.44
C SER A 51 10.14 9.58 -3.84
N ALA A 52 9.50 10.74 -3.73
CA ALA A 52 8.13 10.86 -3.23
C ALA A 52 7.12 10.02 -4.05
N ILE A 53 7.36 9.85 -5.36
CA ILE A 53 6.52 9.02 -6.23
C ILE A 53 6.66 7.54 -5.84
N GLU A 54 7.87 7.06 -5.59
CA GLU A 54 8.11 5.67 -5.17
C GLU A 54 7.46 5.39 -3.83
N LEU A 55 7.62 6.28 -2.85
CA LEU A 55 6.99 6.18 -1.54
C LEU A 55 5.46 6.17 -1.66
N ARG A 56 4.88 7.00 -2.52
CA ARG A 56 3.43 6.99 -2.77
C ARG A 56 2.97 5.66 -3.36
N ILE A 57 3.66 5.13 -4.35
CA ILE A 57 3.32 3.84 -4.98
C ILE A 57 3.41 2.70 -3.97
N VAL A 58 4.41 2.70 -3.09
CA VAL A 58 4.56 1.71 -2.02
C VAL A 58 3.41 1.82 -1.00
N ARG A 59 3.07 3.03 -0.56
CA ARG A 59 1.93 3.27 0.34
C ARG A 59 0.62 2.78 -0.29
N ASP A 60 0.38 3.13 -1.55
CA ASP A 60 -0.83 2.72 -2.27
C ASP A 60 -0.93 1.19 -2.32
N ALA A 61 0.17 0.51 -2.67
CA ALA A 61 0.20 -0.95 -2.73
C ALA A 61 0.05 -1.62 -1.36
N LEU A 62 0.57 -1.02 -0.28
CA LEU A 62 0.35 -1.49 1.10
C LEU A 62 -1.14 -1.46 1.45
N LEU A 63 -1.85 -0.40 1.06
CA LEU A 63 -3.26 -0.26 1.37
C LEU A 63 -4.17 -1.26 0.63
N ASP A 64 -3.62 -1.97 -0.36
CA ASP A 64 -4.32 -3.06 -1.06
C ASP A 64 -3.82 -4.45 -0.67
N ALA A 65 -2.80 -4.53 0.19
CA ALA A 65 -2.06 -5.77 0.41
C ALA A 65 -2.80 -6.80 1.29
N HIS A 66 -4.07 -6.59 1.66
CA HIS A 66 -4.79 -7.53 2.50
C HIS A 66 -6.33 -7.47 2.40
N PRO A 67 -7.04 -8.61 2.25
CA PRO A 67 -8.50 -8.65 2.18
C PRO A 67 -9.19 -8.86 3.55
N SER A 68 -8.57 -9.57 4.51
CA SER A 68 -9.21 -9.93 5.79
C SER A 68 -8.81 -9.03 6.98
N ARG A 69 -7.93 -8.07 6.73
CA ARG A 69 -7.48 -7.06 7.69
C ARG A 69 -7.32 -5.75 6.94
N VAL A 70 -7.57 -4.65 7.60
CA VAL A 70 -7.38 -3.32 7.02
C VAL A 70 -6.30 -2.55 7.77
N PRO A 71 -5.44 -1.82 7.05
CA PRO A 71 -4.55 -0.86 7.68
C PRO A 71 -5.38 0.31 8.22
N ALA A 72 -5.30 0.53 9.52
CA ALA A 72 -5.88 1.65 10.24
C ALA A 72 -4.77 2.59 10.75
N ASP A 73 -5.12 3.86 10.91
CA ASP A 73 -4.23 4.90 11.46
C ASP A 73 -2.85 4.93 10.78
N ILE A 74 -2.84 4.70 9.46
CA ILE A 74 -1.63 4.79 8.65
C ILE A 74 -1.08 6.21 8.71
N ALA A 75 0.20 6.34 9.05
CA ALA A 75 0.86 7.63 9.10
C ALA A 75 0.72 8.36 7.76
N THR A 76 0.42 9.66 7.83
CA THR A 76 0.30 10.51 6.65
C THR A 76 1.66 10.86 6.05
N GLU A 77 2.69 10.87 6.89
CA GLU A 77 4.06 11.24 6.56
C GLU A 77 4.99 10.04 6.65
N TRP A 78 6.12 10.16 5.94
CA TRP A 78 7.18 9.18 5.95
C TRP A 78 8.36 9.69 6.78
N ASP A 79 8.64 9.02 7.89
CA ASP A 79 9.72 9.40 8.80
C ASP A 79 11.09 9.08 8.20
N GLU A 80 12.04 10.01 8.33
CA GLU A 80 13.40 9.76 7.86
C GLU A 80 14.11 8.71 8.72
N VAL A 81 14.76 7.76 8.06
CA VAL A 81 15.65 6.80 8.72
C VAL A 81 16.96 6.80 7.96
N THR A 82 17.99 7.43 8.51
CA THR A 82 19.33 7.44 7.91
C THR A 82 20.29 6.63 8.77
N ASN A 83 21.13 5.84 8.12
CA ASN A 83 22.20 5.11 8.78
C ASN A 83 23.41 4.99 7.83
N ASN A 84 24.41 5.85 8.04
CA ASN A 84 25.55 6.03 7.14
C ASN A 84 25.09 6.27 5.70
N ASP A 85 25.53 5.44 4.77
CA ASP A 85 25.17 5.52 3.35
C ASP A 85 23.73 5.08 3.05
N TRP A 86 23.00 4.56 4.03
CA TRP A 86 21.63 4.08 3.83
C TRP A 86 20.61 5.17 4.15
N ASN A 87 19.74 5.43 3.18
CA ASN A 87 18.69 6.44 3.23
C ASN A 87 17.33 5.76 3.11
N GLY A 88 16.60 5.71 4.23
CA GLY A 88 15.29 5.09 4.35
C GLY A 88 14.21 6.08 4.75
N ARG A 89 12.98 5.68 4.47
CA ARG A 89 11.76 6.37 4.87
C ARG A 89 10.82 5.33 5.46
N ALA A 90 10.40 5.53 6.71
CA ALA A 90 9.53 4.61 7.43
C ALA A 90 8.07 5.08 7.40
N LEU A 91 7.17 4.12 7.30
CA LEU A 91 5.72 4.32 7.37
C LEU A 91 5.15 3.34 8.39
N THR A 92 4.30 3.82 9.29
CA THR A 92 3.71 3.03 10.38
C THR A 92 2.19 2.98 10.29
N TRP A 93 1.58 1.87 10.73
CA TRP A 93 0.14 1.68 10.77
C TRP A 93 -0.25 0.55 11.73
N TYR A 94 -1.55 0.40 12.00
CA TYR A 94 -2.11 -0.75 12.72
C TYR A 94 -2.90 -1.65 11.78
N MET A 95 -2.89 -2.97 12.00
CA MET A 95 -3.72 -3.90 11.23
C MET A 95 -4.91 -4.35 12.06
N LEU A 96 -6.10 -3.88 11.70
CA LEU A 96 -7.33 -4.27 12.36
C LEU A 96 -8.05 -5.38 11.58
N PRO A 97 -8.53 -6.45 12.25
CA PRO A 97 -9.45 -7.41 11.66
C PRO A 97 -10.68 -6.74 11.06
N THR A 98 -11.12 -7.17 9.87
CA THR A 98 -12.34 -6.62 9.25
C THR A 98 -13.59 -6.93 10.06
N THR A 99 -13.58 -7.99 10.86
CA THR A 99 -14.65 -8.35 11.81
C THR A 99 -14.90 -7.28 12.87
N ASP A 100 -13.90 -6.43 13.16
CA ASP A 100 -14.05 -5.34 14.13
C ASP A 100 -15.00 -4.25 13.64
N ALA A 101 -15.40 -4.26 12.37
CA ALA A 101 -16.49 -3.42 11.87
C ALA A 101 -17.81 -3.64 12.63
N LEU A 102 -17.95 -4.76 13.35
CA LEU A 102 -19.09 -5.11 14.20
C LEU A 102 -18.75 -5.06 15.71
N SER A 103 -17.59 -4.51 16.07
CA SER A 103 -17.17 -4.37 17.46
C SER A 103 -18.19 -3.58 18.28
N GLY A 104 -18.32 -3.92 19.57
CA GLY A 104 -19.08 -3.13 20.55
C GLY A 104 -18.44 -1.78 20.89
N ASP A 105 -17.16 -1.61 20.54
CA ASP A 105 -16.47 -0.31 20.59
C ASP A 105 -16.80 0.51 19.31
N PRO A 106 -17.54 1.62 19.43
CA PRO A 106 -17.97 2.41 18.29
C PRO A 106 -16.82 3.07 17.53
N ASP A 107 -15.73 3.46 18.21
CA ASP A 107 -14.59 4.12 17.58
C ASP A 107 -13.76 3.11 16.78
N ARG A 108 -13.55 1.92 17.33
CA ARG A 108 -12.92 0.80 16.61
C ARG A 108 -13.74 0.37 15.40
N ALA A 109 -15.04 0.19 15.56
CA ALA A 109 -15.93 -0.18 14.46
C ALA A 109 -15.95 0.88 13.35
N ARG A 110 -15.99 2.17 13.72
CA ARG A 110 -15.95 3.28 12.76
C ARG A 110 -14.66 3.31 11.95
N ARG A 111 -13.50 3.14 12.58
CA ARG A 111 -12.19 3.12 11.88
C ARG A 111 -12.13 2.02 10.82
N VAL A 112 -12.57 0.81 11.17
CA VAL A 112 -12.55 -0.32 10.23
C VAL A 112 -13.53 -0.12 9.08
N ARG A 113 -14.74 0.39 9.35
CA ARG A 113 -15.72 0.71 8.29
C ARG A 113 -15.18 1.76 7.32
N LEU A 114 -14.58 2.84 7.82
CA LEU A 114 -13.99 3.88 6.98
C LEU A 114 -12.88 3.30 6.08
N ALA A 115 -11.98 2.50 6.64
CA ALA A 115 -10.89 1.88 5.89
C ALA A 115 -11.41 0.90 4.81
N LEU A 116 -12.47 0.14 5.12
CA LEU A 116 -13.13 -0.76 4.16
C LEU A 116 -13.79 0.02 3.02
N ASP A 117 -14.51 1.11 3.33
CA ASP A 117 -15.14 1.97 2.33
C ASP A 117 -14.09 2.59 1.39
N GLU A 118 -12.99 3.10 1.95
CA GLU A 118 -11.87 3.64 1.16
C GLU A 118 -11.21 2.58 0.26
N HIS A 119 -11.06 1.35 0.77
CA HIS A 119 -10.55 0.24 -0.02
C HIS A 119 -11.50 -0.11 -1.18
N GLN A 120 -12.81 -0.23 -0.90
CA GLN A 120 -13.82 -0.50 -1.92
C GLN A 120 -13.88 0.61 -3.00
N GLN A 121 -13.81 1.87 -2.59
CA GLN A 121 -13.77 2.99 -3.53
C GLN A 121 -12.55 2.94 -4.44
N ARG A 122 -11.38 2.55 -3.93
CA ARG A 122 -10.16 2.41 -4.74
C ARG A 122 -10.26 1.29 -5.75
N GLU A 123 -10.81 0.14 -5.35
CA GLU A 123 -11.07 -0.97 -6.26
C GLU A 123 -12.03 -0.58 -7.38
N LEU A 124 -13.11 0.14 -7.06
CA LEU A 124 -14.03 0.68 -8.08
C LEU A 124 -13.33 1.66 -9.03
N GLN A 125 -12.47 2.55 -8.52
CA GLN A 125 -11.70 3.46 -9.37
C GLN A 125 -10.72 2.71 -10.29
N ARG A 126 -10.09 1.64 -9.81
CA ARG A 126 -9.21 0.78 -10.62
C ARG A 126 -9.96 0.09 -11.73
N GLN A 127 -11.09 -0.54 -11.41
CA GLN A 127 -11.96 -1.17 -12.40
C GLN A 127 -12.42 -0.15 -13.46
N ARG A 128 -12.82 1.06 -13.04
CA ARG A 128 -13.19 2.15 -13.97
C ARG A 128 -12.04 2.53 -14.90
N ARG A 129 -10.83 2.75 -14.37
CA ARG A 129 -9.63 3.07 -15.17
C ARG A 129 -9.27 1.95 -16.14
N GLN A 130 -9.41 0.70 -15.71
CA GLN A 130 -9.14 -0.46 -16.56
C GLN A 130 -10.17 -0.59 -17.68
N ASN A 131 -11.46 -0.39 -17.38
CA ASN A 131 -12.54 -0.41 -18.37
C ASN A 131 -12.41 0.74 -19.38
N GLN A 132 -11.96 1.93 -18.96
CA GLN A 132 -11.68 3.04 -19.86
C GLN A 132 -10.53 2.74 -20.83
N ARG A 133 -9.46 2.09 -20.35
CA ARG A 133 -8.32 1.66 -21.19
C ARG A 133 -8.67 0.53 -22.16
N ARG A 134 -9.71 -0.25 -21.87
CA ARG A 134 -10.20 -1.35 -22.70
C ARG A 134 -11.23 -0.93 -23.74
N ARG A 135 -11.66 0.34 -23.78
CA ARG A 135 -12.48 0.82 -24.88
C ARG A 135 -11.63 0.79 -26.16
N PRO A 136 -11.97 -0.03 -27.17
CA PRO A 136 -11.27 0.03 -28.44
C PRO A 136 -11.41 1.45 -28.99
N ALA A 137 -10.32 1.99 -29.53
CA ALA A 137 -10.38 3.23 -30.30
C ALA A 137 -11.52 3.07 -31.31
N ALA A 138 -12.50 3.99 -31.28
CA ALA A 138 -13.55 4.02 -32.28
C ALA A 138 -12.86 4.01 -33.65
N ASN A 139 -13.14 2.99 -34.47
CA ASN A 139 -12.66 2.92 -35.84
C ASN A 139 -12.95 4.27 -36.50
N PRO A 140 -11.94 5.01 -36.99
CA PRO A 140 -12.23 6.17 -37.83
C PRO A 140 -12.97 5.61 -39.04
N GLY A 141 -14.26 5.95 -39.16
CA GLY A 141 -15.08 5.55 -40.30
C GLY A 141 -14.39 5.91 -41.62
N PRO A 142 -14.70 5.20 -42.71
CA PRO A 142 -14.03 5.40 -43.98
C PRO A 142 -14.16 6.88 -44.38
N LYS A 143 -13.02 7.53 -44.66
CA LYS A 143 -13.00 8.88 -45.22
C LYS A 143 -13.85 8.88 -46.49
N PRO A 144 -14.81 9.80 -46.66
CA PRO A 144 -15.46 9.96 -47.95
C PRO A 144 -14.38 10.34 -48.96
N LEU A 145 -14.25 9.55 -50.02
CA LEU A 145 -13.52 9.95 -51.22
C LEU A 145 -14.35 11.05 -51.89
N LEU A 146 -13.61 12.06 -52.33
CA LEU A 146 -14.02 13.29 -53.02
C LEU A 146 -15.24 13.12 -53.95
#